data_AF-A0A4V1SCR6-F1
#
_entry.id   AF-A0A4V1SCR6-F1
#
_cell.length_a   1.000
_cell.length_b   1.000
_cell.length_c   1.000
_cell.angle_alpha   90.00
_cell.angle_beta   90.00
_cell.angle_gamma   90.00
#
_symmetry.space_group_name_H-M   'P 1'
#
loop_
_entity.id
_entity.type
_entity.pdbx_description
1 polymer ?
#
loop_
_entity_poly.entity_id
_entity_poly.type
_entity_poly.pdbx_seq_one_letter_code
_entity_poly.pdbx_strand_id
1 'polypeptide(L)' 'MEFQAGSDPRTLRDAMGCFATGITIVTALDAEGTPVGLTANSFTSVSLDPPLLLVC' A
#
# COMPACT_ATOMS: atom_id res chain seq x y z
N MET A 1 20.15 8.18 -14.95
CA MET A 1 19.52 7.21 -14.03
C MET A 1 20.12 5.87 -14.38
N GLU A 2 21.22 5.51 -13.72
CA GLU A 2 21.88 4.22 -13.94
C GLU A 2 21.02 3.12 -13.31
N PHE A 3 20.56 2.19 -14.13
CA PHE A 3 19.92 0.97 -13.64
C PHE A 3 21.02 0.06 -13.08
N GLN A 4 21.07 -0.05 -11.75
CA GLN A 4 22.01 -0.92 -11.07
C GLN A 4 21.42 -2.34 -11.01
N ALA A 5 22.01 -3.28 -11.76
CA ALA A 5 21.57 -4.67 -11.76
C ALA A 5 21.93 -5.34 -10.41
N GLY A 6 20.91 -5.53 -9.57
CA GLY A 6 21.01 -6.19 -8.27
C GLY A 6 19.76 -5.87 -7.44
N SER A 7 18.92 -6.87 -7.18
CA SER A 7 17.63 -6.72 -6.50
C SER A 7 17.78 -6.62 -4.98
N ASP A 8 18.51 -5.63 -4.48
CA ASP A 8 18.49 -5.32 -3.05
C ASP A 8 17.13 -4.68 -2.67
N PRO A 9 16.56 -4.98 -1.49
CA PRO A 9 15.28 -4.42 -1.06
C PRO A 9 15.19 -2.89 -1.10
N ARG A 10 16.33 -2.18 -0.97
CA ARG A 10 16.35 -0.72 -1.08
C ARG A 10 16.10 -0.24 -2.50
N THR A 11 16.79 -0.83 -3.48
CA THR A 11 16.60 -0.46 -4.91
C THR A 11 15.16 -0.69 -5.35
N LEU A 12 14.54 -1.79 -4.92
CA LEU A 12 13.13 -2.04 -5.21
C LEU A 12 12.21 -1.01 -4.53
N ARG A 13 12.46 -0.66 -3.26
CA ARG A 13 11.69 0.34 -2.54
C ARG A 13 11.76 1.71 -3.21
N ASP A 14 12.95 2.12 -3.64
CA ASP A 14 13.17 3.41 -4.32
C ASP A 14 12.45 3.45 -5.67
N ALA A 15 12.48 2.34 -6.42
CA ALA A 15 11.73 2.22 -7.67
C ALA A 15 10.21 2.33 -7.45
N MET A 16 9.66 1.66 -6.43
CA MET A 16 8.23 1.74 -6.09
C MET A 16 7.84 3.14 -5.58
N GLY A 17 8.74 3.81 -4.85
CA GLY A 17 8.54 5.17 -4.35
C GLY A 17 8.44 6.25 -5.43
N CYS A 18 8.83 5.94 -6.66
CA CYS A 18 8.69 6.86 -7.80
C CYS A 18 7.23 7.04 -8.25
N PHE A 19 6.31 6.12 -7.89
CA PHE A 19 4.88 6.27 -8.16
C PHE A 19 4.19 6.95 -6.97
N ALA A 20 3.88 8.24 -7.12
CA ALA A 20 3.23 9.01 -6.06
C ALA A 20 1.81 8.49 -5.78
N THR A 21 1.48 8.29 -4.50
CA THR A 21 0.16 7.86 -4.05
C THR A 21 -0.35 8.77 -2.92
N GLY A 22 -1.66 8.71 -2.67
CA GLY A 22 -2.22 9.23 -1.43
C GLY A 22 -1.87 8.33 -0.24
N ILE A 23 -2.10 8.85 0.97
CA ILE A 23 -1.98 8.07 2.21
C ILE A 23 -3.38 7.77 2.73
N THR A 24 -3.60 6.53 3.15
CA THR A 24 -4.83 6.07 3.78
C THR A 24 -4.52 5.48 5.17
N ILE A 25 -5.48 5.56 6.08
CA ILE A 25 -5.46 4.79 7.32
C ILE A 25 -6.53 3.72 7.20
N VAL A 26 -6.14 2.46 7.08
CA VAL A 26 -7.07 1.32 7.14
C VAL A 26 -7.40 1.09 8.60
N THR A 27 -8.68 1.10 8.94
CA THR A 27 -9.15 0.90 10.32
C THR A 27 -9.97 -0.37 10.45
N ALA A 28 -9.89 -1.00 11.61
CA ALA A 28 -10.69 -2.16 11.97
C ALA A 28 -10.92 -2.18 13.49
N LEU A 29 -11.76 -3.11 13.93
CA LEU A 29 -11.83 -3.50 15.34
C LEU A 29 -11.14 -4.86 15.49
N ASP A 30 -10.35 -5.04 16.54
CA ASP A 30 -9.81 -6.36 16.89
C ASP A 30 -10.90 -7.28 17.49
N ALA A 31 -10.50 -8.47 17.94
CA ALA A 31 -11.43 -9.45 18.50
C ALA A 31 -12.11 -8.99 19.79
N GLU A 32 -11.50 -8.05 20.51
CA GLU A 32 -12.02 -7.46 21.75
C GLU A 32 -12.84 -6.17 21.50
N GLY A 33 -12.95 -5.74 20.24
CA GLY A 33 -13.65 -4.51 19.87
C GLY A 33 -12.80 -3.25 20.01
N THR A 34 -11.48 -3.37 20.21
CA THR A 34 -10.57 -2.23 20.30
C THR A 34 -10.28 -1.69 18.90
N PRO A 35 -10.33 -0.37 18.68
CA PRO A 35 -9.95 0.23 17.39
C PRO A 35 -8.47 0.02 17.07
N VAL A 36 -8.19 -0.46 15.86
CA VAL A 36 -6.84 -0.60 15.30
C VAL A 36 -6.73 0.13 13.97
N GLY A 37 -5.51 0.55 13.62
CA GLY A 37 -5.23 1.29 12.40
C GLY A 37 -3.90 0.91 11.75
N LEU A 38 -3.86 0.94 10.41
CA LEU A 38 -2.68 0.74 9.59
C LEU A 38 -2.53 1.90 8.61
N THR A 39 -1.42 2.63 8.69
CA THR A 39 -1.04 3.59 7.65
C THR A 39 -0.61 2.82 6.40
N ALA A 40 -1.31 3.01 5.29
CA ALA A 40 -1.03 2.35 4.02
C ALA A 40 -1.07 3.36 2.87
N ASN A 41 -0.09 3.25 1.97
CA ASN A 41 -0.05 3.99 0.70
C ASN A 41 -0.18 3.05 -0.52
N SER A 42 -0.34 1.75 -0.28
CA SER A 42 -0.55 0.64 -1.21
C SER A 42 -2.04 0.39 -1.52
N PHE A 43 -2.82 1.45 -1.66
CA PHE A 43 -4.27 1.39 -1.90
C PHE A 43 -4.60 1.43 -3.40
N THR A 44 -5.56 0.64 -3.87
CA THR A 44 -6.01 0.68 -5.27
C THR A 44 -7.51 0.32 -5.40
N SER A 45 -8.24 1.08 -6.22
CA SER A 45 -9.60 0.73 -6.65
C SER A 45 -9.56 -0.38 -7.69
N VAL A 46 -10.37 -1.42 -7.54
CA VAL A 46 -10.33 -2.63 -8.37
C VAL A 46 -11.54 -2.75 -9.28
N SER A 47 -12.74 -2.51 -8.75
CA SER A 47 -13.99 -2.67 -9.50
C SER A 47 -15.05 -1.69 -9.01
N LEU A 48 -15.93 -1.27 -9.92
CA LEU A 48 -17.11 -0.46 -9.60
C LEU A 48 -18.34 -1.33 -9.34
N ASP A 49 -18.49 -2.45 -10.06
CA ASP A 49 -19.59 -3.39 -9.89
C ASP A 49 -19.09 -4.85 -9.98
N PRO A 50 -19.01 -5.58 -8.85
CA PRO A 50 -19.24 -5.09 -7.49
C PRO A 50 -18.16 -4.06 -7.08
N PRO A 51 -18.45 -3.18 -6.11
CA PRO A 51 -17.47 -2.21 -5.62
C PRO A 51 -16.36 -2.94 -4.85
N LEU A 52 -15.15 -2.96 -5.40
CA LEU A 52 -13.99 -3.64 -4.83
C LEU A 52 -12.78 -2.70 -4.78
N LEU A 53 -11.97 -2.88 -3.74
CA LEU A 53 -10.68 -2.23 -3.55
C LEU A 53 -9.66 -3.24 -3.02
N LEU A 54 -8.39 -2.86 -3.06
CA LEU A 54 -7.27 -3.65 -2.55
C LEU A 54 -6.33 -2.78 -1.72
N VAL A 55 -5.82 -3.37 -0.64
CA VAL A 55 -4.71 -2.86 0.16
C VAL A 55 -3.76 -4.01 0.50
N CYS A 56 -2.45 -3.77 0.44
CA CYS A 56 -1.40 -4.72 0.79
C CYS A 56 -0.59 -4.26 2.00
#